data_AF-A0A920EJ33-F1
#
_entry.id   AF-A0A920EJ33-F1
#
_cell.length_a   1.000
_cell.length_b   1.000
_cell.length_c   1.000
_cell.angle_alpha   90.00
_cell.angle_beta   90.00
_cell.angle_gamma   90.00
#
_symmetry.space_group_name_H-M   'P 1'
#
loop_
_entity.id
_entity.type
_entity.pdbx_description
1 polymer ?
#
loop_
_entity_poly.entity_id
_entity_poly.type
_entity_poly.pdbx_seq_one_letter_code
_entity_poly.pdbx_strand_id
1 'polypeptide(L)'
;MVGDENGVTAVRLKSSITPNIEEIKVQGVFIAIGHKPNTDIFENQLDMNNGYIRINGGLEGNATETSIKGVFASGDVADQVYRQAVTSAGSGCMAALDAEKFLDH
;
A
#
# COMPACT_ATOMS: atom_id res chain seq x y z
N MET A 1 11.02 -4.18 -21.73
CA MET A 1 9.95 -4.33 -22.75
C MET A 1 10.51 -3.91 -24.10
N VAL A 2 10.01 -4.48 -25.19
CA VAL A 2 10.36 -4.14 -26.57
C VAL A 2 9.07 -3.73 -27.27
N GLY A 3 9.08 -2.62 -28.00
CA GLY A 3 7.90 -2.07 -28.65
C GLY A 3 8.25 -1.12 -29.79
N ASP A 4 7.27 -0.83 -30.62
CA ASP A 4 7.32 0.12 -31.73
C ASP A 4 6.23 1.20 -31.56
N GLU A 5 5.99 2.02 -32.58
CA GLU A 5 4.99 3.09 -32.56
C GLU A 5 3.55 2.59 -32.31
N ASN A 6 3.28 1.31 -32.55
CA ASN A 6 1.96 0.68 -32.35
C ASN A 6 1.83 -0.03 -30.99
N GLY A 7 2.90 -0.06 -30.18
CA GLY A 7 2.86 -0.57 -28.81
C GLY A 7 3.86 -1.69 -28.54
N VAL A 8 3.54 -2.55 -27.56
CA VAL A 8 4.43 -3.63 -27.12
C VAL A 8 4.42 -4.77 -28.15
N THR A 9 5.61 -5.25 -28.51
CA THR A 9 5.80 -6.35 -29.46
C THR A 9 6.47 -7.56 -28.83
N ALA A 10 7.26 -7.35 -27.76
CA ALA A 10 7.88 -8.44 -27.00
C ALA A 10 8.31 -8.03 -25.59
N VAL A 11 8.61 -9.03 -24.77
CA VAL A 11 9.35 -8.88 -23.51
C VAL A 11 10.67 -9.62 -23.61
N ARG A 12 11.75 -8.99 -23.11
CA ARG A 12 13.01 -9.67 -22.86
C ARG A 12 13.10 -10.03 -21.38
N LEU A 13 13.19 -11.32 -21.10
CA LEU A 13 13.32 -11.86 -19.76
C LEU A 13 14.76 -12.33 -19.54
N LYS A 14 15.34 -11.96 -18.41
CA LYS A 14 16.63 -12.49 -17.96
C LYS A 14 16.35 -13.58 -16.94
N SER A 15 16.95 -14.76 -17.13
CA SER A 15 16.87 -15.84 -16.15
C SER A 15 17.49 -15.41 -14.82
N SER A 16 16.87 -15.82 -13.71
CA SER A 16 17.42 -15.62 -12.36
C SER A 16 18.48 -16.66 -11.99
N ILE A 17 18.62 -17.72 -12.79
CA ILE A 17 19.52 -18.87 -12.55
C ILE A 17 20.71 -18.83 -13.51
N THR A 18 20.49 -18.39 -14.75
CA THR A 18 21.49 -18.39 -15.83
C THR A 18 21.62 -16.99 -16.43
N PRO A 19 22.73 -16.65 -17.10
CA PRO A 19 22.88 -15.35 -17.76
C PRO A 19 22.05 -15.21 -19.05
N ASN A 20 21.26 -16.23 -19.41
CA ASN A 20 20.50 -16.26 -20.64
C ASN A 20 19.40 -15.19 -20.64
N ILE A 21 19.22 -14.58 -21.81
CA ILE A 21 18.14 -13.64 -22.10
C ILE A 21 17.26 -14.29 -23.16
N GLU A 22 15.97 -14.36 -22.89
CA GLU A 22 14.97 -14.85 -23.82
C GLU A 22 14.06 -13.70 -24.23
N GLU A 23 13.64 -13.68 -25.49
CA GLU A 23 12.63 -12.76 -25.99
C GLU A 23 11.33 -13.50 -26.27
N ILE A 24 10.24 -13.07 -25.64
CA ILE A 24 8.91 -13.63 -25.81
C ILE A 24 8.04 -12.59 -26.51
N LYS A 25 7.51 -12.95 -27.67
CA LYS A 25 6.60 -12.08 -28.44
C LYS A 25 5.24 -12.01 -27.73
N VAL A 26 4.84 -10.80 -27.35
CA VAL A 26 3.57 -10.52 -26.67
C VAL A 26 3.06 -9.14 -27.11
N GLN A 27 1.75 -8.97 -27.14
CA GLN A 27 1.13 -7.69 -27.54
C GLN A 27 0.83 -6.76 -26.35
N GLY A 28 1.04 -7.23 -25.12
CA GLY A 28 0.77 -6.47 -23.90
C GLY A 28 1.45 -7.07 -22.68
N VAL A 29 1.75 -6.22 -21.69
CA VAL A 29 2.41 -6.59 -20.45
C VAL A 29 1.69 -5.93 -19.29
N PHE A 30 1.29 -6.74 -18.30
CA PHE A 30 0.67 -6.27 -17.06
C PHE A 30 1.67 -6.42 -15.92
N ILE A 31 2.07 -5.31 -15.32
CA ILE A 31 3.01 -5.31 -14.18
C ILE A 31 2.20 -5.41 -12.90
N ALA A 32 2.27 -6.56 -12.22
CA ALA A 32 1.54 -6.84 -10.99
C ALA A 32 2.50 -7.22 -9.85
N ILE A 33 3.46 -6.33 -9.53
CA ILE A 33 4.49 -6.55 -8.50
C ILE A 33 4.06 -6.15 -7.08
N GLY A 34 2.75 -5.93 -6.87
CA GLY A 34 2.19 -5.44 -5.61
C GLY A 34 1.99 -3.92 -5.61
N HIS A 35 1.40 -3.43 -4.53
CA HIS A 35 1.04 -2.02 -4.35
C HIS A 35 1.99 -1.37 -3.35
N LYS A 36 2.55 -0.21 -3.71
CA LYS A 36 3.15 0.71 -2.75
C LYS A 36 2.01 1.53 -2.13
N PRO A 37 1.91 1.65 -0.80
CA PRO A 37 0.92 2.53 -0.18
C PRO A 37 1.16 3.99 -0.60
N ASN A 38 0.08 4.74 -0.85
CA ASN A 38 0.13 6.14 -1.30
C ASN A 38 0.39 7.09 -0.12
N THR A 39 1.55 6.99 0.50
CA THR A 39 1.88 7.67 1.77
C THR A 39 3.04 8.65 1.65
N ASP A 40 3.60 8.82 0.45
CA ASP A 40 4.76 9.67 0.18
C ASP A 40 4.58 11.12 0.68
N ILE A 41 3.35 11.64 0.66
CA ILE A 41 3.03 12.99 1.15
C ILE A 41 3.12 13.15 2.69
N PHE A 42 3.15 12.03 3.43
CA PHE A 42 3.22 12.00 4.90
C PHE A 42 4.62 11.67 5.41
N GLU A 43 5.60 11.48 4.51
CA GLU A 43 6.98 11.26 4.88
C GLU A 43 7.50 12.38 5.79
N ASN A 44 8.22 12.01 6.85
CA ASN A 44 8.75 12.89 7.89
C ASN A 44 7.71 13.64 8.74
N GLN A 45 6.41 13.39 8.54
CA GLN A 45 5.32 13.94 9.35
C GLN A 45 4.71 12.88 10.27
N LEU A 46 4.53 11.66 9.75
CA LEU A 46 4.01 10.52 10.51
C LEU A 46 5.08 9.44 10.68
N ASP A 47 5.00 8.68 11.77
CA ASP A 47 5.80 7.45 11.91
C ASP A 47 5.32 6.41 10.89
N MET A 48 6.26 5.86 10.13
CA MET A 48 5.98 4.92 9.05
C MET A 48 6.95 3.75 9.08
N ASN A 49 6.49 2.60 8.61
CA ASN A 49 7.30 1.41 8.43
C ASN A 49 7.09 0.83 7.04
N ASN A 50 8.15 0.76 6.23
CA ASN A 50 8.09 0.27 4.85
C ASN A 50 7.01 0.96 3.99
N GLY A 51 6.80 2.27 4.21
CA GLY A 51 5.76 3.06 3.54
C GLY A 51 4.36 2.95 4.15
N TYR A 52 4.12 2.10 5.14
CA TYR A 52 2.82 2.02 5.82
C TYR A 52 2.82 2.95 7.04
N ILE A 53 1.72 3.66 7.27
CA ILE A 53 1.55 4.52 8.44
C ILE A 53 1.41 3.63 9.68
N ARG A 54 2.21 3.90 10.72
CA ARG A 54 2.05 3.22 12.00
C ARG A 54 0.87 3.77 12.76
N ILE A 55 0.06 2.85 13.28
CA ILE A 55 -1.07 3.12 14.16
C ILE A 55 -0.83 2.45 15.51
N ASN A 56 -1.50 2.92 16.57
CA ASN A 56 -1.36 2.37 17.91
C ASN A 56 -1.70 0.87 18.00
N GLY A 57 -2.74 0.43 17.28
CA GLY A 57 -3.27 -0.92 17.40
C GLY A 57 -3.78 -1.24 18.81
N GLY A 58 -3.67 -2.50 19.21
CA GLY A 58 -4.06 -2.94 20.56
C GLY A 58 -5.58 -2.99 20.79
N LEU A 59 -5.97 -3.09 22.07
CA LEU A 59 -7.35 -3.31 22.53
C LEU A 59 -7.86 -2.21 23.47
N GLU A 60 -7.05 -1.18 23.73
CA GLU A 60 -7.32 -0.14 24.74
C GLU A 60 -8.02 1.11 24.16
N GLY A 61 -8.44 1.08 22.89
CA GLY A 61 -9.01 2.23 22.18
C GLY A 61 -7.98 3.08 21.44
N ASN A 62 -8.43 4.02 20.59
CA ASN A 62 -7.59 4.81 19.69
C ASN A 62 -6.64 3.94 18.83
N ALA A 63 -7.12 2.76 18.43
CA ALA A 63 -6.30 1.78 17.73
C ALA A 63 -5.82 2.29 16.37
N THR A 64 -6.54 3.23 15.77
CA THR A 64 -6.21 3.80 14.45
C THR A 64 -5.42 5.11 14.53
N GLU A 65 -5.17 5.62 15.73
CA GLU A 65 -4.42 6.87 15.93
C GLU A 65 -2.94 6.67 15.56
N THR A 66 -2.39 7.67 14.88
CA THR A 66 -1.01 7.68 14.40
C THR A 66 -0.06 8.30 15.43
N SER A 67 1.19 8.57 15.04
CA SER A 67 2.15 9.30 15.88
C SER A 67 1.71 10.74 16.22
N ILE A 68 0.74 11.31 15.51
CA ILE A 68 0.17 12.63 15.79
C ILE A 68 -1.24 12.46 16.34
N LYS A 69 -1.48 13.04 17.52
CA LYS A 69 -2.78 13.00 18.18
C LYS A 69 -3.85 13.66 17.29
N GLY A 70 -4.99 12.99 17.11
CA GLY A 70 -6.07 13.46 16.24
C GLY A 70 -5.85 13.19 14.74
N VAL A 71 -4.77 12.51 14.37
CA VAL A 71 -4.57 11.98 13.01
C VAL A 71 -4.70 10.46 13.06
N PHE A 72 -5.60 9.91 12.23
CA PHE A 72 -5.94 8.50 12.19
C PHE A 72 -5.67 7.90 10.81
N ALA A 73 -5.28 6.62 10.77
CA ALA A 73 -5.05 5.89 9.52
C ALA A 73 -5.80 4.54 9.52
N SER A 74 -6.34 4.17 8.36
CA SER A 74 -7.15 2.95 8.19
C SER A 74 -6.99 2.33 6.80
N GLY A 75 -7.23 1.03 6.69
CA GLY A 75 -7.12 0.28 5.45
C GLY A 75 -5.68 0.02 5.01
N ASP A 76 -5.49 -0.25 3.72
CA ASP A 76 -4.21 -0.71 3.16
C ASP A 76 -3.02 0.24 3.41
N VAL A 77 -3.24 1.52 3.72
CA VAL A 77 -2.15 2.45 4.11
C VAL A 77 -1.55 2.14 5.49
N ALA A 78 -2.29 1.41 6.34
CA ALA A 78 -1.87 0.98 7.68
C ALA A 78 -1.83 -0.55 7.84
N ASP A 79 -2.37 -1.31 6.87
CA ASP A 79 -2.38 -2.79 6.87
C ASP A 79 -1.50 -3.37 5.75
N GLN A 80 -0.31 -3.84 6.12
CA GLN A 80 0.60 -4.54 5.22
C GLN A 80 0.29 -6.04 5.03
N VAL A 81 -0.60 -6.61 5.85
CA VAL A 81 -0.80 -8.07 5.95
C VAL A 81 -2.06 -8.52 5.23
N TYR A 82 -3.24 -8.04 5.62
CA TYR A 82 -4.50 -8.63 5.17
C TYR A 82 -4.98 -8.04 3.84
N ARG A 83 -4.97 -6.70 3.71
CA ARG A 83 -5.27 -5.99 2.45
C ARG A 83 -6.57 -6.48 1.78
N GLN A 84 -7.61 -6.68 2.59
CA GLN A 84 -8.93 -7.09 2.12
C GLN A 84 -9.91 -5.94 2.26
N ALA A 85 -10.90 -5.87 1.36
CA ALA A 85 -11.97 -4.88 1.45
C ALA A 85 -12.67 -4.89 2.82
N VAL A 86 -12.88 -6.08 3.40
CA VAL A 86 -13.53 -6.23 4.71
C VAL A 86 -12.65 -5.74 5.87
N THR A 87 -11.34 -5.98 5.84
CA THR A 87 -10.43 -5.49 6.89
C THR A 87 -10.24 -3.97 6.80
N SER A 88 -10.19 -3.45 5.58
CA SER A 88 -10.19 -2.01 5.31
C SER A 88 -11.47 -1.32 5.77
N ALA A 89 -12.64 -1.92 5.50
CA ALA A 89 -13.91 -1.40 6.01
C ALA A 89 -13.99 -1.43 7.54
N GLY A 90 -13.54 -2.51 8.17
CA GLY A 90 -13.50 -2.62 9.63
C GLY A 90 -12.62 -1.55 10.29
N SER A 91 -11.41 -1.35 9.76
CA SER A 91 -10.51 -0.29 10.26
C SER A 91 -11.00 1.12 9.96
N GLY A 92 -11.69 1.34 8.83
CA GLY A 92 -12.33 2.63 8.55
C GLY A 92 -13.43 2.98 9.56
N CYS A 93 -14.21 1.99 10.00
CA CYS A 93 -15.20 2.19 11.07
C CYS A 93 -14.53 2.56 12.40
N MET A 94 -13.43 1.88 12.75
CA MET A 94 -12.65 2.21 13.95
C MET A 94 -12.12 3.64 13.91
N ALA A 95 -11.56 4.07 12.77
CA ALA A 95 -11.03 5.44 12.61
C ALA A 95 -12.10 6.52 12.73
N ALA A 96 -13.31 6.27 12.23
CA ALA A 96 -14.42 7.22 12.40
C ALA A 96 -14.80 7.39 13.88
N LEU A 97 -14.89 6.29 14.63
CA LEU A 97 -15.23 6.32 16.06
C LEU A 97 -14.10 6.92 16.92
N ASP A 98 -12.85 6.66 16.57
CA ASP A 98 -11.70 7.25 17.24
C ASP A 98 -11.66 8.78 17.01
N ALA A 99 -11.95 9.22 15.77
CA ALA A 99 -12.04 10.65 15.44
C ALA A 99 -13.23 11.35 16.11
N GLU A 100 -14.40 10.71 16.16
CA GLU A 100 -15.58 11.22 16.88
C GLU A 100 -15.24 11.49 18.36
N LYS A 101 -14.69 10.50 19.05
CA LYS A 101 -14.28 10.65 20.46
C LYS A 101 -13.22 11.73 20.68
N PHE A 102 -12.32 11.93 19.70
CA PHE A 102 -11.32 12.98 19.78
C PHE A 102 -11.91 14.38 19.64
N LEU A 103 -12.98 14.54 18.84
CA LEU A 103 -13.64 15.83 18.60
C LEU A 103 -14.67 16.20 19.66
N ASP A 104 -15.32 15.21 20.28
CA ASP A 104 -16.27 15.41 21.37
C ASP A 104 -15.60 15.78 22.72
N HIS A 105 -14.27 15.94 22.72
CA HIS A 105 -13.44 16.30 23.88
C HIS A 105 -12.56 17.52 23.58
#